data_AF-A0A969LP50-F1
#
_entry.id   AF-A0A969LP50-F1
#
_cell.length_a   1.000
_cell.length_b   1.000
_cell.length_c   1.000
_cell.angle_alpha   90.00
_cell.angle_beta   90.00
_cell.angle_gamma   90.00
#
_symmetry.space_group_name_H-M   'P 1'
#
loop_
_entity.id
_entity.type
_entity.pdbx_description
1 polymer ?
#
loop_
_entity_poly.entity_id
_entity_poly.type
_entity_poly.pdbx_seq_one_letter_code
_entity_poly.pdbx_strand_id
1 'polypeptide(L)'
;MKWGLPELPPASIGHNNGPPLDEPVNDAFVGWRWRKAHREAWKNPSMSIMKFRLARAEAAGVTYHDYMLELLDTGRHLQATDVVRRKKPGSTT
;
A
#
# COMPACT_ATOMS: atom_id res chain seq x y z
N MET A 1 -13.29 -18.18 -28.26
CA MET A 1 -11.95 -17.56 -28.18
C MET A 1 -11.54 -17.52 -26.72
N LYS A 2 -10.45 -18.20 -26.36
CA LYS A 2 -9.85 -18.14 -25.01
C LYS A 2 -8.80 -17.03 -25.01
N TRP A 3 -8.97 -15.99 -24.18
CA TRP A 3 -8.15 -14.78 -24.21
C TRP A 3 -6.74 -14.93 -23.61
N GLY A 4 -6.15 -16.13 -23.64
CA GLY A 4 -4.77 -16.35 -23.18
C GLY A 4 -4.53 -16.06 -21.69
N LEU A 5 -5.58 -15.88 -20.88
CA LEU A 5 -5.43 -15.67 -19.45
C LEU A 5 -5.04 -17.02 -18.81
N PRO A 6 -3.97 -17.08 -17.99
CA PRO A 6 -3.78 -18.22 -17.09
C PRO A 6 -5.03 -18.36 -16.22
N GLU A 7 -5.30 -19.57 -15.70
CA GLU A 7 -6.38 -19.77 -14.73
C GLU A 7 -6.08 -18.98 -13.46
N LEU A 8 -6.43 -17.69 -13.48
CA LEU A 8 -6.47 -16.87 -12.30
C LEU A 8 -7.54 -17.50 -11.41
N PRO A 9 -7.27 -17.70 -10.10
CA PRO A 9 -8.29 -18.20 -9.18
C PRO A 9 -9.54 -17.32 -9.35
N PRO A 10 -10.74 -17.92 -9.32
CA PRO A 10 -11.97 -17.19 -9.63
C PRO A 10 -12.00 -15.93 -8.79
N ALA A 11 -11.98 -14.77 -9.47
CA ALA A 11 -12.02 -13.48 -8.81
C ALA A 11 -13.27 -13.47 -7.93
N SER A 12 -13.08 -13.57 -6.62
CA SER A 12 -14.17 -13.48 -5.69
C SER A 12 -14.68 -12.04 -5.75
N ILE A 13 -16.00 -11.87 -5.62
CA ILE A 13 -16.61 -10.54 -5.57
C ILE A 13 -15.92 -9.75 -4.45
N GLY A 14 -15.21 -8.68 -4.82
CA GLY A 14 -14.44 -7.84 -3.90
C GLY A 14 -12.91 -7.99 -3.94
N HIS A 15 -12.34 -8.94 -4.72
CA HIS A 15 -10.88 -9.03 -4.89
C HIS A 15 -10.38 -8.20 -6.10
N ASN A 16 -9.32 -7.42 -5.89
CA ASN A 16 -8.67 -6.62 -6.95
C ASN A 16 -7.52 -7.36 -7.67
N ASN A 17 -7.25 -8.62 -7.29
CA ASN A 17 -6.17 -9.50 -7.78
C ASN A 17 -4.74 -8.93 -7.70
N GLY A 18 -4.52 -7.83 -6.95
CA GLY A 18 -3.21 -7.20 -6.81
C GLY A 18 -2.59 -6.72 -8.12
N PRO A 19 -1.49 -5.96 -8.07
CA PRO A 19 -0.69 -5.68 -9.26
C PRO A 19 -0.08 -7.00 -9.76
N PRO A 20 -0.03 -7.22 -11.09
CA PRO A 20 0.73 -8.33 -11.66
C PRO A 20 2.18 -8.25 -11.18
N LEU A 21 2.70 -9.33 -10.60
CA LEU A 21 4.06 -9.39 -10.07
C LEU A 21 5.07 -9.92 -11.11
N ASP A 22 4.60 -10.74 -12.05
CA ASP A 22 5.43 -11.33 -13.11
C ASP A 22 5.35 -10.52 -14.40
N GLU A 23 6.50 -10.31 -15.04
CA GLU A 23 6.59 -9.77 -16.40
C GLU A 23 6.66 -10.90 -17.45
N PRO A 24 6.06 -10.72 -18.64
CA PRO A 24 5.30 -9.55 -19.07
C PRO A 24 3.90 -9.53 -18.45
N VAL A 25 3.39 -8.33 -18.18
CA VAL A 25 1.99 -8.15 -17.79
C VAL A 25 1.11 -8.57 -18.96
N ASN A 26 0.55 -9.78 -18.90
CA ASN A 26 -0.28 -10.35 -19.97
C ASN A 26 -1.57 -9.56 -20.24
N ASP A 27 -1.89 -8.56 -19.41
CA ASP A 27 -3.03 -7.67 -19.57
C ASP A 27 -2.62 -6.18 -19.43
N ALA A 28 -2.46 -5.50 -20.57
CA ALA A 28 -2.10 -4.09 -20.63
C ALA A 28 -3.10 -3.16 -19.90
N PHE A 29 -4.39 -3.54 -19.84
CA PHE A 29 -5.41 -2.76 -19.14
C PHE A 29 -5.24 -2.89 -17.62
N VAL A 30 -4.98 -4.10 -17.11
CA VAL A 30 -4.65 -4.33 -15.69
C VAL A 30 -3.41 -3.54 -15.31
N GLY A 31 -2.34 -3.60 -16.10
CA GLY A 31 -1.12 -2.82 -15.86
C GLY A 31 -1.36 -1.30 -15.87
N TRP A 32 -2.25 -0.79 -16.75
CA TRP A 32 -2.65 0.62 -16.72
C TRP A 32 -3.46 1.00 -15.47
N ARG A 33 -4.41 0.15 -15.04
CA ARG A 33 -5.23 0.39 -13.84
C ARG A 33 -4.37 0.51 -12.59
N TRP A 34 -3.37 -0.36 -12.42
CA TRP A 34 -2.46 -0.31 -11.28
C TRP A 34 -1.56 0.94 -11.28
N ARG A 35 -0.99 1.30 -12.43
CA ARG A 35 -0.25 2.57 -12.55
C ARG A 35 -1.12 3.78 -12.24
N LYS A 36 -2.40 3.77 -12.64
CA LYS A 36 -3.35 4.83 -12.30
C LYS A 36 -3.63 4.86 -10.79
N ALA A 37 -3.95 3.72 -10.18
CA ALA A 37 -4.22 3.63 -8.75
C ALA A 37 -3.02 4.09 -7.91
N HIS A 38 -1.80 3.68 -8.28
CA HIS A 38 -0.56 4.14 -7.66
C HIS A 38 -0.44 5.66 -7.72
N ARG A 39 -0.60 6.28 -8.90
CA ARG A 39 -0.52 7.75 -9.03
C ARG A 39 -1.54 8.48 -8.16
N GLU A 40 -2.78 7.98 -8.08
CA GLU A 40 -3.80 8.61 -7.25
C GLU A 40 -3.50 8.46 -5.75
N ALA A 41 -3.01 7.30 -5.31
CA ALA A 41 -2.63 7.06 -3.91
C ALA A 41 -1.48 7.97 -3.44
N TRP A 42 -0.55 8.28 -4.35
CA TRP A 42 0.61 9.14 -4.11
C TRP A 42 0.38 10.61 -4.46
N LYS A 43 -0.83 11.00 -4.85
CA LYS A 43 -1.15 12.39 -5.13
C LYS A 43 -1.01 13.23 -3.85
N ASN A 44 -0.37 14.40 -3.98
CA ASN A 44 -0.14 15.26 -2.83
C ASN A 44 -1.46 15.68 -2.18
N PRO A 45 -1.65 15.42 -0.87
CA PRO A 45 -2.80 15.93 -0.14
C PRO A 45 -2.63 17.43 0.12
N SER A 46 -3.62 18.06 0.76
CA SER A 46 -3.48 19.46 1.20
C SER A 46 -2.28 19.63 2.13
N MET A 47 -1.71 20.85 2.16
CA MET A 47 -0.52 21.15 2.95
C MET A 47 -0.69 20.85 4.45
N SER A 48 -1.89 21.05 5.01
CA SER A 48 -2.17 20.73 6.41
C SER A 48 -2.06 19.22 6.68
N ILE A 49 -2.57 18.38 5.79
CA ILE A 49 -2.47 16.93 5.89
C ILE A 49 -1.02 16.49 5.69
N MET A 50 -0.28 17.09 4.76
CA MET A 50 1.13 16.78 4.55
C MET A 50 1.97 17.06 5.80
N LYS A 51 1.78 18.23 6.43
CA LYS A 51 2.44 18.59 7.71
C LYS A 51 2.06 17.63 8.83
N PHE A 52 0.79 17.26 8.94
CA PHE A 52 0.32 16.27 9.92
C PHE A 52 1.02 14.92 9.74
N ARG A 53 1.07 14.41 8.50
CA ARG A 53 1.72 13.14 8.18
C ARG A 53 3.23 13.17 8.45
N LEU A 54 3.90 14.28 8.12
CA LEU A 54 5.32 14.47 8.41
C LEU A 54 5.61 14.44 9.92
N ALA A 55 4.86 15.20 10.71
CA ALA A 55 5.02 15.21 12.17
C ALA A 55 4.80 13.83 12.80
N ARG A 56 3.88 13.02 12.25
CA ARG A 56 3.66 11.63 12.69
C ARG A 56 4.83 10.71 12.32
N ALA A 57 5.38 10.84 11.11
CA ALA A 57 6.55 10.08 10.68
C ALA A 57 7.77 10.38 11.57
N GLU A 58 8.03 11.67 11.84
CA GLU A 58 9.10 12.13 12.73
C GLU A 58 8.92 11.58 14.16
N ALA A 59 7.71 11.68 14.72
CA ALA A 59 7.42 11.15 16.06
C ALA A 59 7.59 9.62 16.14
N ALA A 60 7.30 8.91 15.05
CA ALA A 60 7.50 7.47 14.95
C ALA A 60 8.95 7.07 14.63
N GLY A 61 9.82 8.02 14.29
CA GLY A 61 11.21 7.77 13.92
C GLY A 61 11.38 7.03 12.59
N VAL A 62 10.45 7.23 11.64
CA VAL A 62 10.47 6.61 10.31
C VAL A 62 10.52 7.66 9.22
N THR A 63 10.90 7.25 8.00
CA THR A 63 10.81 8.17 6.85
C THR A 63 9.35 8.48 6.51
N TYR A 64 9.10 9.62 5.88
CA TYR A 64 7.75 9.94 5.37
C TYR A 64 7.25 8.88 4.38
N HIS A 65 8.15 8.31 3.58
CA HIS A 65 7.82 7.24 2.64
C HIS A 65 7.31 5.98 3.36
N ASP A 66 8.02 5.52 4.39
CA ASP A 66 7.61 4.33 5.16
C ASP A 66 6.31 4.57 5.93
N TYR A 67 6.14 5.78 6.47
CA TYR A 67 4.87 6.19 7.07
C TYR A 67 3.71 6.14 6.06
N MET A 68 3.93 6.59 4.83
CA MET A 68 2.93 6.55 3.76
C MET A 68 2.62 5.13 3.33
N LEU A 69 3.61 4.25 3.20
CA LEU A 69 3.39 2.83 2.91
C LEU A 69 2.47 2.21 3.97
N GLU A 70 2.73 2.49 5.25
CA GLU A 70 1.92 1.93 6.33
C GLU A 70 0.48 2.43 6.31
N LEU A 71 0.29 3.71 6.00
CA LEU A 71 -1.04 4.30 5.84
C LEU A 71 -1.78 3.69 4.65
N LEU A 72 -1.10 3.41 3.54
CA LEU A 72 -1.71 2.85 2.33
C LEU A 72 -2.02 1.36 2.47
N ASP A 73 -1.20 0.62 3.21
CA ASP A 73 -1.40 -0.81 3.46
C ASP A 73 -2.49 -1.07 4.51
N THR A 74 -2.45 -0.34 5.63
CA THR A 74 -3.31 -0.61 6.80
C THR A 74 -4.50 0.34 6.95
N GLY A 75 -4.50 1.46 6.22
CA GLY A 75 -5.48 2.54 6.42
C GLY A 75 -5.32 3.30 7.74
N ARG A 76 -4.32 2.99 8.56
CA ARG A 76 -4.13 3.56 9.89
C ARG A 76 -2.92 4.50 9.93
N HIS A 77 -3.07 5.62 10.63
CA HIS A 77 -1.95 6.50 10.93
C HIS A 77 -1.00 5.84 11.94
N LEU A 78 0.22 5.54 11.51
CA LEU A 78 1.27 4.96 12.34
C LEU A 78 1.57 5.85 13.57
N GLN A 79 1.63 5.23 14.74
CA GLN A 79 1.99 5.89 16.00
C GLN A 79 3.38 5.43 16.46
N ALA A 80 4.08 6.25 17.24
CA ALA A 80 5.38 5.88 17.82
C ALA A 80 5.32 4.57 18.64
N THR A 81 4.22 4.35 19.36
CA THR A 81 3.98 3.12 20.14
C THR A 81 3.87 1.88 19.26
N ASP A 82 3.35 2.01 18.04
CA ASP A 82 3.22 0.89 17.10
C ASP A 82 4.62 0.41 16.64
N VAL A 83 5.55 1.32 16.39
CA VAL A 83 6.95 1.02 16.04
C VAL A 83 7.68 0.34 17.21
N VAL A 84 7.56 0.89 18.42
CA VAL A 84 8.18 0.32 19.63
C VAL A 84 7.69 -1.10 19.90
N ARG A 85 6.38 -1.35 19.77
CA ARG A 85 5.79 -2.69 19.93
C ARG A 85 6.38 -3.68 18.93
N ARG A 86 6.52 -3.30 17.66
CA ARG A 86 7.08 -4.18 16.61
C ARG A 86 8.55 -4.50 16.83
N LYS A 87 9.33 -3.55 17.37
CA LYS A 87 10.77 -3.73 17.63
C LYS A 87 11.07 -4.61 18.84
N LYS A 88 10.09 -4.86 19.73
CA LYS A 88 10.20 -5.90 20.77
C LYS A 88 9.66 -7.22 20.20
N PRO A 89 10.50 -8.17 19.79
CA PRO A 89 10.01 -9.49 19.45
C PRO A 89 9.62 -10.18 20.76
N GLY A 90 8.35 -10.61 20.87
CA GLY A 90 7.90 -11.49 21.95
C GLY A 90 7.68 -10.83 23.31
N SER A 91 6.48 -10.29 23.51
CA SER A 91 5.87 -10.15 24.84
C SER A 91 4.44 -10.69 24.75
N THR A 92 4.32 -11.92 24.26
CA THR A 92 3.10 -12.71 24.44
C THR A 92 3.37 -13.62 25.62
N THR A 93 2.86 -13.22 26.78
CA THR A 93 2.51 -14.13 27.88
C THR A 93 1.16 -14.75 27.56
#